data_AF-A0A7C3KYK6-F1
#
_entry.id   AF-A0A7C3KYK6-F1
#
_cell.length_a   1.000
_cell.length_b   1.000
_cell.length_c   1.000
_cell.angle_alpha   90.00
_cell.angle_beta   90.00
_cell.angle_gamma   90.00
#
_symmetry.space_group_name_H-M   'P 1'
#
loop_
_entity.id
_entity.type
_entity.pdbx_description
1 polymer ?
#
loop_
_entity_poly.entity_id
_entity_poly.type
_entity_poly.pdbx_seq_one_letter_code
_entity_poly.pdbx_strand_id
1 'polypeptide(L)' 'MHGCSAGLASGANPFSLGKVYRLWGPSAEKVMSAAKRVKPAKARTLLEKCVETDSRLKSGLGEEDIAIERLAIEFARATV' A
#
# COMPACT_ATOMS: atom_id res chain seq x y z
N MET A 1 3.33 0.32 2.26
CA MET A 1 2.27 1.15 2.90
C MET A 1 1.60 0.44 4.08
N HIS A 2 1.10 -0.79 3.93
CA HIS A 2 0.40 -1.53 5.00
C HIS A 2 1.18 -1.56 6.34
N GLY A 3 2.45 -1.99 6.34
CA GLY A 3 3.26 -2.04 7.56
C GLY A 3 3.45 -0.69 8.26
N CYS A 4 3.50 0.42 7.50
CA CYS A 4 3.57 1.76 8.08
C CYS A 4 2.23 2.16 8.69
N SER A 5 1.11 1.90 8.02
CA SER A 5 -0.24 2.18 8.52
C SER A 5 -0.51 1.41 9.82
N ALA A 6 -0.18 0.10 9.85
CA ALA A 6 -0.30 -0.72 11.05
C ALA A 6 0.59 -0.21 12.19
N GLY A 7 1.87 0.07 11.91
CA GLY A 7 2.81 0.60 12.91
C GLY A 7 2.36 1.93 13.51
N LEU A 8 1.86 2.85 12.68
CA LEU A 8 1.33 4.13 13.14
C LEU A 8 0.08 3.95 14.02
N ALA A 9 -0.83 3.06 13.64
CA ALA A 9 -2.02 2.75 14.43
C ALA A 9 -1.67 2.11 15.78
N SER A 10 -0.55 1.40 15.87
CA SER A 10 0.00 0.87 17.12
C SER A 10 0.81 1.89 17.94
N GLY A 11 0.87 3.15 17.52
CA GLY A 11 1.59 4.22 18.24
C GLY A 11 3.10 4.24 18.03
N ALA A 12 3.63 3.51 17.04
CA ALA A 12 5.06 3.52 16.76
C ALA A 12 5.51 4.88 16.19
N ASN A 13 6.75 5.28 16.51
CA ASN A 13 7.34 6.52 16.03
C ASN A 13 7.50 6.48 14.48
N PRO A 14 6.99 7.48 13.73
CA PRO A 14 7.11 7.53 12.27
C PRO A 14 8.55 7.47 11.73
N PHE A 15 9.51 8.09 12.42
CA PHE A 15 10.92 8.08 12.03
C PHE A 15 11.52 6.68 12.16
N SER A 16 11.22 5.97 13.25
CA SER A 16 11.63 4.59 13.45
C SER A 16 11.04 3.67 12.38
N LEU A 17 9.77 3.85 12.02
CA LEU A 17 9.13 3.08 10.93
C LEU A 17 9.80 3.35 9.58
N GLY A 18 10.17 4.60 9.29
CA GLY A 18 10.91 4.95 8.07
C GLY A 18 12.24 4.19 7.96
N LYS A 19 12.98 4.08 9.05
CA LYS A 19 14.24 3.30 9.10
C LYS A 19 13.99 1.80 8.95
N VAL A 20 13.03 1.25 9.69
CA VAL A 20 12.70 -0.20 9.68
C VAL A 20 12.26 -0.65 8.29
N TYR A 21 11.39 0.11 7.63
CA TYR A 21 10.90 -0.21 6.29
C TYR A 21 11.78 0.34 5.16
N ARG A 22 12.95 0.90 5.48
CA ARG A 22 13.90 1.45 4.51
C ARG A 22 13.25 2.44 3.53
N LEU A 23 12.36 3.28 4.04
CA LEU A 23 11.74 4.37 3.27
C LEU A 23 12.77 5.48 3.11
N TRP A 24 13.42 5.53 1.95
CA TRP A 24 14.48 6.49 1.66
C TRP A 24 14.07 7.44 0.53
N GLY A 25 14.67 8.62 0.54
CA GLY A 25 14.50 9.61 -0.51
C GLY A 25 13.09 10.25 -0.56
N PRO A 26 12.75 10.91 -1.67
CA PRO A 26 11.58 11.79 -1.76
C PRO A 26 10.23 11.06 -1.70
N SER A 27 10.22 9.73 -1.83
CA SER A 27 8.99 8.92 -1.72
C SER A 27 8.62 8.61 -0.26
N ALA A 28 9.56 8.71 0.68
CA ALA A 28 9.35 8.35 2.08
C ALA A 28 8.22 9.15 2.73
N GLU A 29 8.22 10.48 2.54
CA GLU A 29 7.16 11.35 3.05
C GLU A 29 5.80 11.05 2.43
N LYS A 30 5.75 10.77 1.12
CA LYS A 30 4.51 10.44 0.41
C LYS A 30 3.91 9.13 0.93
N VAL A 31 4.74 8.11 1.13
CA VAL A 31 4.32 6.82 1.70
C VAL A 31 3.83 7.01 3.15
N MET A 32 4.54 7.81 3.95
CA MET A 32 4.15 8.06 5.34
C MET A 32 2.85 8.87 5.44
N SER A 33 2.67 9.88 4.59
CA SER A 33 1.44 10.67 4.50
C SER A 33 0.23 9.80 4.12
N ALA A 34 0.39 8.94 3.11
CA ALA A 34 -0.65 7.98 2.75
C ALA A 34 -0.95 6.99 3.88
N ALA A 35 0.08 6.47 4.56
CA ALA A 35 -0.08 5.54 5.67
C ALA A 35 -0.85 6.14 6.86
N LYS A 36 -0.77 7.46 7.09
CA LYS A 36 -1.57 8.17 8.11
C LYS A 36 -3.06 8.26 7.77
N ARG A 37 -3.41 8.32 6.47
CA ARG A 37 -4.80 8.48 6.01
C ARG A 37 -5.53 7.14 5.87
N VAL A 38 -4.81 6.09 5.49
CA VAL A 38 -5.42 4.78 5.23
C VAL A 38 -5.48 3.96 6.52
N LYS A 39 -6.68 3.45 6.87
CA LYS A 39 -6.86 2.52 7.99
C LYS A 39 -6.09 1.20 7.76
N PRO A 40 -5.47 0.58 8.78
CA PRO A 40 -4.67 -0.63 8.63
C PRO A 40 -5.39 -1.78 7.92
N ALA A 41 -6.67 -2.01 8.23
CA ALA A 41 -7.50 -3.03 7.59
C ALA A 41 -7.66 -2.79 6.08
N LYS A 42 -7.94 -1.55 5.66
CA LYS A 42 -8.01 -1.21 4.23
C LYS A 42 -6.65 -1.37 3.55
N ALA A 43 -5.57 -0.94 4.20
CA ALA A 43 -4.21 -1.08 3.65
C ALA A 43 -3.81 -2.55 3.48
N ARG A 44 -4.29 -3.45 4.35
CA ARG A 44 -4.12 -4.90 4.23
C ARG A 44 -4.86 -5.44 3.00
N THR A 45 -6.14 -5.10 2.86
CA THR A 45 -6.94 -5.54 1.69
C THR A 45 -6.33 -5.10 0.37
N LEU A 46 -5.80 -3.87 0.29
CA LEU A 46 -5.10 -3.40 -0.92
C LEU A 46 -3.84 -4.22 -1.21
N LEU A 47 -3.07 -4.58 -0.17
CA LEU A 47 -1.88 -5.42 -0.34
C LEU A 47 -2.25 -6.83 -0.83
N GLU A 48 -3.28 -7.44 -0.23
CA GLU A 48 -3.80 -8.75 -0.64
C GLU A 48 -4.20 -8.74 -2.13
N LYS A 49 -4.91 -7.69 -2.57
CA LYS A 49 -5.28 -7.52 -3.98
C LYS A 49 -4.10 -7.30 -4.91
N CYS A 50 -3.06 -6.61 -4.47
CA CYS A 50 -1.83 -6.48 -5.26
C CYS A 50 -1.18 -7.85 -5.48
N VAL A 51 -1.10 -8.68 -4.43
CA VAL A 51 -0.51 -10.03 -4.50
C VAL A 51 -1.36 -10.95 -5.39
N GLU A 52 -2.68 -10.92 -5.25
CA GLU A 52 -3.59 -11.70 -6.11
C GLU A 52 -3.45 -11.28 -7.58
N THR A 53 -3.45 -9.97 -7.84
CA THR A 53 -3.32 -9.42 -9.19
C THR A 53 -2.00 -9.83 -9.83
N ASP A 54 -0.88 -9.67 -9.11
CA ASP A 54 0.45 -10.08 -9.58
C ASP A 54 0.50 -11.58 -9.93
N SER A 55 -0.06 -12.43 -9.06
CA SER A 55 -0.16 -13.87 -9.27
C SER A 55 -0.96 -14.21 -10.54
N ARG A 56 -2.11 -13.55 -10.74
CA ARG A 56 -2.98 -13.77 -11.91
C ARG A 56 -2.33 -13.33 -13.21
N LEU A 57 -1.67 -12.17 -13.23
CA LEU A 57 -0.98 -11.67 -14.41
C LEU A 57 0.16 -12.61 -14.81
N LYS A 58 0.99 -13.04 -13.85
CA LYS A 58 2.07 -14.00 -14.09
C LYS A 58 1.60 -15.39 -14.53
N SER A 59 0.37 -15.74 -14.22
CA SER A 59 -0.24 -17.02 -14.61
C SER A 59 -1.02 -16.95 -15.92
N GLY A 60 -1.05 -15.79 -16.61
CA GLY A 60 -1.82 -15.60 -17.85
C GLY A 60 -3.34 -15.52 -17.64
N LEU A 61 -3.81 -15.28 -16.42
CA LEU A 61 -5.23 -15.27 -16.02
C LEU A 61 -5.80 -13.86 -15.84
N GLY A 62 -5.10 -12.83 -16.32
CA GLY A 62 -5.53 -11.44 -16.22
C GLY A 62 -5.07 -10.59 -17.39
N GLU A 63 -5.86 -9.59 -17.73
CA GLU A 63 -5.49 -8.53 -18.66
C GLU A 63 -4.74 -7.44 -17.90
N GLU A 64 -3.47 -7.20 -18.28
CA GLU A 64 -2.53 -6.32 -17.56
C GLU A 64 -3.10 -4.90 -17.36
N ASP A 65 -3.59 -4.28 -18.45
CA ASP A 65 -4.10 -2.91 -18.43
C ASP A 65 -5.31 -2.76 -17.49
N ILE A 66 -6.30 -3.68 -17.62
CA ILE A 66 -7.51 -3.65 -16.79
C ILE A 66 -7.17 -3.90 -15.32
N ALA A 67 -6.24 -4.81 -15.05
CA ALA A 67 -5.87 -5.16 -13.69
C ALA A 67 -5.19 -3.98 -12.96
N ILE A 68 -4.29 -3.28 -13.67
CA ILE A 68 -3.63 -2.08 -13.15
C ILE A 68 -4.63 -0.94 -12.95
N GLU A 69 -5.54 -0.71 -13.90
CA GLU A 69 -6.56 0.33 -13.80
C GLU A 69 -7.48 0.11 -12.59
N ARG A 70 -7.95 -1.13 -12.39
CA ARG A 70 -8.78 -1.49 -11.22
C ARG A 70 -8.04 -1.24 -9.91
N LEU A 71 -6.79 -1.66 -9.80
CA LEU A 71 -5.97 -1.39 -8.62
C LEU A 71 -5.83 0.12 -8.38
N ALA A 72 -5.53 0.91 -9.41
CA ALA A 72 -5.37 2.36 -9.28
C ALA A 72 -6.64 3.04 -8.71
N ILE A 73 -7.83 2.66 -9.21
CA ILE A 73 -9.12 3.15 -8.70
C ILE A 73 -9.32 2.79 -7.23
N GLU A 74 -8.96 1.58 -6.83
CA GLU A 74 -9.09 1.16 -5.43
C GLU A 74 -8.14 1.90 -4.49
N PHE A 75 -6.89 2.14 -4.90
CA PHE A 75 -5.95 2.96 -4.14
C PHE A 75 -6.46 4.39 -3.98
N ALA A 76 -7.04 4.98 -5.03
CA ALA A 76 -7.64 6.31 -4.96
C ALA A 76 -8.79 6.33 -3.94
N ARG A 77 -9.74 5.39 -4.01
CA ARG A 77 -10.88 5.29 -3.08
C ARG A 77 -10.50 5.03 -1.63
N ALA A 78 -9.33 4.44 -1.39
CA ALA A 78 -8.87 4.14 -0.03
C ALA A 78 -8.16 5.32 0.66
N THR A 79 -7.72 6.32 -0.11
CA THR A 79 -6.91 7.46 0.37
C THR A 79 -7.68 8.78 0.50
N VAL A 80 -8.90 8.84 -0.04
CA VAL A 80 -9.92 9.88 0.20
C VAL A 80 -10.62 9.60 1.53
#